data_AF-A0A7L7L1U4-F1
#
_entry.id   AF-A0A7L7L1U4-F1
#
_cell.length_a   1.000
_cell.length_b   1.000
_cell.length_c   1.000
_cell.angle_alpha   90.00
_cell.angle_beta   90.00
_cell.angle_gamma   90.00
#
_symmetry.space_group_name_H-M   'P 1'
#
loop_
_entity.id
_entity.type
_entity.pdbx_description
1 polymer ?
#
loop_
_entity_poly.entity_id
_entity_poly.type
_entity_poly.pdbx_seq_one_letter_code
_entity_poly.pdbx_strand_id
1 'polypeptide(L)'
;MAAIYRTRIKKQLLSFILFFTIPFFVQAQELSKDEVLLFSYFKGNGDGLHFSASTDGLNWSTLKNDSIFLNPQVSKDKLMRDPCIIKGPDNLFHMVWTVSWNAKGIGYANSPDLIHWSKQQYIPVMEHEAGARNSWAPEITYDPKQKLYLIYWATTITGLYPETQSKEESGYNHRMYYTTTSDFKKFSPTKLLYEPGFNVIDATIVPNHNEYLMFLKDETREPPQKNLRIATSKKLTGPYSAAGPPITGKYWAEGPTALKLGNNWIVYFDKYTEGKMGAVTSPDLKTWTDISDKITFPAGVRHGTVFKVTRQEYEKLQ
;
A
#
# COMPACT_ATOMS: atom_id res chain seq x y z
N MET A 1 -43.28 75.96 -21.72
CA MET A 1 -42.50 75.28 -20.64
C MET A 1 -43.45 74.83 -19.56
N ALA A 2 -43.43 73.54 -19.22
CA ALA A 2 -43.87 72.89 -17.96
C ALA A 2 -44.42 71.49 -18.30
N ALA A 3 -43.59 70.48 -18.06
CA ALA A 3 -43.94 69.07 -18.22
C ALA A 3 -44.58 68.54 -16.93
N ILE A 4 -45.72 67.86 -17.05
CA ILE A 4 -46.36 67.15 -15.94
C ILE A 4 -46.10 65.64 -16.11
N TYR A 5 -45.46 65.07 -15.09
CA TYR A 5 -45.09 63.67 -14.96
C TYR A 5 -46.33 62.76 -14.81
N ARG A 6 -46.38 61.68 -15.60
CA ARG A 6 -47.21 60.49 -15.31
C ARG A 6 -46.31 59.34 -14.92
N THR A 7 -46.39 58.93 -13.66
CA THR A 7 -45.72 57.76 -13.09
C THR A 7 -46.36 56.47 -13.63
N ARG A 8 -45.56 55.60 -14.24
CA ARG A 8 -45.97 54.26 -14.68
C ARG A 8 -45.26 53.22 -13.81
N ILE A 9 -45.98 52.59 -12.90
CA ILE A 9 -45.46 51.51 -12.05
C ILE A 9 -45.30 50.26 -12.92
N LYS A 10 -44.06 49.81 -13.14
CA LYS A 10 -43.77 48.48 -13.72
C LYS A 10 -43.66 47.48 -12.58
N LYS A 11 -44.60 46.53 -12.48
CA LYS A 11 -44.47 45.34 -11.63
C LYS A 11 -43.38 44.44 -12.24
N GLN A 12 -42.24 44.28 -11.56
CA GLN A 12 -41.28 43.23 -11.87
C GLN A 12 -41.72 41.95 -11.16
N LEU A 13 -42.03 40.90 -11.93
CA LEU A 13 -42.16 39.54 -11.40
C LEU A 13 -40.74 39.00 -11.16
N LEU A 14 -40.36 38.79 -9.90
CA LEU A 14 -39.20 37.96 -9.56
C LEU A 14 -39.61 36.48 -9.61
N SER A 15 -39.15 35.75 -10.61
CA SER A 15 -39.16 34.28 -10.57
C SER A 15 -38.04 33.80 -9.66
N PHE A 16 -38.39 33.31 -8.47
CA PHE A 16 -37.48 32.55 -7.62
C PHE A 16 -37.29 31.15 -8.22
N ILE A 17 -36.14 30.89 -8.83
CA ILE A 17 -35.70 29.53 -9.17
C ILE A 17 -35.11 28.93 -7.90
N LEU A 18 -35.86 28.03 -7.26
CA LEU A 18 -35.38 27.24 -6.13
C LEU A 18 -34.40 26.19 -6.67
N PHE A 19 -33.10 26.40 -6.50
CA PHE A 19 -32.10 25.34 -6.70
C PHE A 19 -32.24 24.33 -5.55
N PHE A 20 -32.96 23.23 -5.80
CA PHE A 20 -32.88 22.05 -4.95
C PHE A 20 -31.50 21.41 -5.15
N THR A 21 -30.56 21.72 -4.27
CA THR A 21 -29.34 20.92 -4.13
C THR A 21 -29.75 19.58 -3.55
N ILE A 22 -29.87 18.56 -4.38
CA ILE A 22 -29.98 17.17 -3.91
C ILE A 22 -28.61 16.84 -3.30
N PRO A 23 -28.48 16.60 -1.99
CA PRO A 23 -27.24 16.09 -1.44
C PRO A 23 -26.98 14.72 -2.07
N PHE A 24 -25.93 14.66 -2.91
CA PHE A 24 -25.35 13.39 -3.33
C PHE A 24 -24.74 12.75 -2.08
N PHE A 25 -25.51 11.90 -1.41
CA PHE A 25 -24.95 10.94 -0.48
C PHE A 25 -24.14 9.94 -1.31
N VAL A 26 -22.81 10.07 -1.24
CA VAL A 26 -21.92 8.99 -1.67
C VAL A 26 -22.20 7.83 -0.71
N GLN A 27 -22.94 6.84 -1.20
CA GLN A 27 -23.24 5.62 -0.45
C GLN A 27 -21.90 4.91 -0.18
N ALA A 28 -21.55 4.80 1.10
CA ALA A 28 -20.38 4.05 1.55
C ALA A 28 -20.53 2.57 1.17
N GLN A 29 -19.51 1.97 0.57
CA GLN A 29 -19.54 0.54 0.23
C GLN A 29 -18.91 -0.25 1.38
N GLU A 30 -19.75 -0.79 2.27
CA GLU A 30 -19.36 -1.88 3.17
C GLU A 30 -18.88 -3.09 2.34
N LEU A 31 -18.14 -4.02 2.95
CA LEU A 31 -17.77 -5.26 2.27
C LEU A 31 -19.06 -5.93 1.79
N SER A 32 -19.19 -6.15 0.49
CA SER A 32 -20.38 -6.83 0.00
C SER A 32 -20.41 -8.26 0.53
N LYS A 33 -21.59 -8.88 0.61
CA LYS A 33 -21.69 -10.31 1.00
C LYS A 33 -20.87 -11.22 0.10
N ASP A 34 -20.56 -10.78 -1.12
CA ASP A 34 -19.82 -11.53 -2.14
C ASP A 34 -18.31 -11.24 -2.12
N GLU A 35 -17.82 -10.40 -1.21
CA GLU A 35 -16.40 -10.09 -1.05
C GLU A 35 -15.86 -10.65 0.27
N VAL A 36 -14.57 -11.02 0.24
CA VAL A 36 -13.78 -11.41 1.42
C VAL A 36 -12.45 -10.68 1.35
N LEU A 37 -11.92 -10.26 2.49
CA LEU A 37 -10.57 -9.71 2.58
C LEU A 37 -9.58 -10.85 2.76
N LEU A 38 -8.50 -10.82 1.99
CA LEU A 38 -7.31 -11.64 2.22
C LEU A 38 -6.17 -10.76 2.68
N PHE A 39 -5.31 -11.33 3.51
CA PHE A 39 -4.02 -10.77 3.88
C PHE A 39 -2.94 -11.79 3.51
N SER A 40 -2.09 -11.45 2.54
CA SER A 40 -0.86 -12.21 2.25
C SER A 40 0.17 -11.90 3.32
N TYR A 41 0.85 -12.90 3.86
CA TYR A 41 1.92 -12.69 4.84
C TYR A 41 2.99 -13.76 4.76
N PHE A 42 4.04 -13.58 5.55
CA PHE A 42 5.08 -14.59 5.82
C PHE A 42 5.26 -14.76 7.33
N LYS A 43 5.95 -15.83 7.75
CA LYS A 43 6.35 -16.03 9.15
C LYS A 43 7.85 -16.08 9.33
N GLY A 44 8.27 -15.83 10.57
CA GLY A 44 9.68 -15.85 10.96
C GLY A 44 10.52 -14.91 10.10
N ASN A 45 11.49 -15.47 9.40
CA ASN A 45 12.41 -14.71 8.53
C ASN A 45 12.00 -14.69 7.06
N GLY A 46 10.85 -15.26 6.68
CA GLY A 46 10.38 -15.34 5.30
C GLY A 46 10.29 -16.76 4.79
N ASP A 47 9.52 -17.60 5.49
CA ASP A 47 9.35 -19.03 5.22
C ASP A 47 8.56 -19.33 3.93
N GLY A 48 7.66 -18.43 3.54
CA GLY A 48 6.81 -18.59 2.37
C GLY A 48 5.58 -17.72 2.41
N LEU A 49 4.75 -17.85 1.37
CA LEU A 49 3.46 -17.19 1.28
C LEU A 49 2.44 -17.92 2.15
N HIS A 50 1.77 -17.17 3.01
CA HIS A 50 0.59 -17.59 3.77
C HIS A 50 -0.57 -16.64 3.50
N PHE A 51 -1.78 -17.11 3.81
CA PHE A 51 -2.99 -16.30 3.73
C PHE A 51 -3.80 -16.37 5.01
N SER A 52 -4.36 -15.22 5.40
CA SER A 52 -5.47 -15.15 6.34
C SER A 52 -6.62 -14.40 5.70
N ALA A 53 -7.83 -14.62 6.20
CA ALA A 53 -9.04 -14.04 5.66
C ALA A 53 -9.89 -13.36 6.73
N SER A 54 -10.63 -12.34 6.32
CA SER A 54 -11.57 -11.62 7.16
C SER A 54 -12.79 -11.16 6.37
N THR A 55 -13.96 -11.19 6.99
CA THR A 55 -15.22 -10.66 6.43
C THR A 55 -15.61 -9.31 7.03
N ASP A 56 -14.93 -8.86 8.09
CA ASP A 56 -15.20 -7.60 8.79
C ASP A 56 -13.98 -6.67 8.85
N GLY A 57 -12.80 -7.14 8.42
CA GLY A 57 -11.53 -6.41 8.50
C GLY A 57 -10.95 -6.34 9.92
N LEU A 58 -11.57 -6.96 10.91
CA LEU A 58 -11.14 -6.93 12.30
C LEU A 58 -10.63 -8.30 12.75
N ASN A 59 -11.38 -9.36 12.42
CA ASN A 59 -11.08 -10.72 12.83
C ASN A 59 -10.51 -11.50 11.64
N TRP A 60 -9.25 -11.91 11.76
CA TRP A 60 -8.52 -12.63 10.71
C TRP A 60 -8.28 -14.08 11.13
N SER A 61 -8.61 -15.00 10.23
CA SER A 61 -8.42 -16.45 10.42
C SER A 61 -7.47 -17.01 9.37
N THR A 62 -6.62 -17.97 9.76
CA THR A 62 -5.70 -18.64 8.83
C THR A 62 -6.47 -19.43 7.78
N LEU A 63 -5.87 -19.58 6.60
CA LEU A 63 -6.33 -20.50 5.56
C LEU A 63 -5.45 -21.74 5.51
N LYS A 64 -5.98 -22.86 5.00
CA LYS A 64 -5.23 -24.11 4.81
C LYS A 64 -4.46 -24.55 6.07
N ASN A 65 -5.08 -24.44 7.24
CA ASN A 65 -4.46 -24.72 8.53
C ASN A 65 -3.11 -24.00 8.73
N ASP A 66 -2.99 -22.74 8.26
CA ASP A 66 -1.77 -21.93 8.39
C ASP A 66 -0.56 -22.53 7.64
N SER A 67 -0.83 -23.30 6.58
CA SER A 67 0.20 -23.90 5.74
C SER A 67 0.69 -22.92 4.67
N ILE A 68 1.96 -23.09 4.28
CA ILE A 68 2.57 -22.36 3.18
C ILE A 68 1.82 -22.66 1.86
N PHE A 69 1.37 -21.62 1.16
CA PHE A 69 0.79 -21.65 -0.17
C PHE A 69 1.86 -21.67 -1.27
N LEU A 70 2.97 -20.96 -1.06
CA LEU A 70 4.09 -20.93 -1.99
C LEU A 70 5.42 -20.85 -1.24
N ASN A 71 6.29 -21.85 -1.44
CA ASN A 71 7.65 -21.85 -0.89
C ASN A 71 8.60 -21.02 -1.76
N PRO A 72 9.51 -20.21 -1.20
CA PRO A 72 10.50 -19.46 -1.97
C PRO A 72 11.49 -20.37 -2.69
N GLN A 73 11.75 -20.07 -3.97
CA GLN A 73 12.70 -20.83 -4.81
C GLN A 73 13.75 -19.94 -5.48
N VAL A 74 13.57 -18.62 -5.46
CA VAL A 74 14.45 -17.64 -6.12
C VAL A 74 15.43 -17.01 -5.13
N SER A 75 16.55 -16.50 -5.65
CA SER A 75 17.73 -16.06 -4.88
C SER A 75 18.45 -17.19 -4.14
N LYS A 76 19.67 -16.90 -3.69
CA LYS A 76 20.50 -17.83 -2.91
C LYS A 76 19.88 -18.12 -1.54
N ASP A 77 19.34 -17.09 -0.89
CA ASP A 77 18.81 -17.18 0.47
C ASP A 77 17.42 -17.81 0.52
N LYS A 78 16.71 -17.85 -0.63
CA LYS A 78 15.35 -18.38 -0.75
C LYS A 78 14.42 -17.84 0.34
N LEU A 79 14.38 -16.53 0.49
CA LEU A 79 13.41 -15.88 1.38
C LEU A 79 12.15 -15.47 0.60
N MET A 80 11.02 -15.48 1.28
CA MET A 80 9.81 -14.79 0.84
C MET A 80 9.31 -13.90 1.98
N ARG A 81 9.66 -12.61 1.92
CA ARG A 81 9.19 -11.61 2.87
C ARG A 81 8.39 -10.55 2.16
N ASP A 82 7.50 -9.92 2.91
CA ASP A 82 6.72 -8.76 2.48
C ASP A 82 5.94 -9.04 1.17
N PRO A 83 5.16 -10.14 1.07
CA PRO A 83 4.50 -10.50 -0.18
C PRO A 83 3.37 -9.53 -0.50
N CYS A 84 3.53 -8.80 -1.61
CA CYS A 84 2.50 -7.91 -2.14
C CYS A 84 1.77 -8.58 -3.31
N ILE A 85 0.43 -8.63 -3.22
CA ILE A 85 -0.44 -9.22 -4.24
C ILE A 85 -1.48 -8.20 -4.71
N ILE A 86 -1.63 -8.09 -6.03
CA ILE A 86 -2.77 -7.41 -6.66
C ILE A 86 -3.44 -8.32 -7.69
N LYS A 87 -4.72 -8.06 -7.97
CA LYS A 87 -5.41 -8.63 -9.14
C LYS A 87 -5.31 -7.67 -10.32
N GLY A 88 -4.70 -8.12 -11.41
CA GLY A 88 -4.55 -7.36 -12.65
C GLY A 88 -5.83 -7.34 -13.52
N PRO A 89 -5.93 -6.41 -14.48
CA PRO A 89 -7.01 -6.39 -15.49
C PRO A 89 -7.00 -7.62 -16.43
N ASP A 90 -5.94 -8.41 -16.43
CA ASP A 90 -5.82 -9.69 -17.13
C ASP A 90 -6.43 -10.86 -16.34
N ASN A 91 -7.06 -10.59 -15.20
CA ASN A 91 -7.63 -11.55 -14.25
C ASN A 91 -6.60 -12.47 -13.58
N LEU A 92 -5.32 -12.11 -13.60
CA LEU A 92 -4.29 -12.80 -12.83
C LEU A 92 -4.02 -12.08 -11.51
N PHE A 93 -3.69 -12.85 -10.49
CA PHE A 93 -3.03 -12.34 -9.29
C PHE A 93 -1.54 -12.23 -9.57
N HIS A 94 -0.96 -11.04 -9.38
CA HIS A 94 0.47 -10.79 -9.51
C HIS A 94 1.07 -10.58 -8.13
N MET A 95 2.17 -11.27 -7.85
CA MET A 95 2.88 -11.18 -6.58
C MET A 95 4.32 -10.75 -6.77
N VAL A 96 4.80 -9.85 -5.91
CA VAL A 96 6.22 -9.55 -5.70
C VAL A 96 6.58 -9.71 -4.22
N TRP A 97 7.86 -9.95 -3.94
CA TRP A 97 8.36 -10.13 -2.57
C TRP A 97 9.87 -9.88 -2.44
N THR A 98 10.33 -9.66 -1.21
CA THR A 98 11.76 -9.58 -0.87
C THR A 98 12.37 -10.99 -0.84
N VAL A 99 13.45 -11.20 -1.60
CA VAL A 99 14.07 -12.53 -1.79
C VAL A 99 15.31 -12.80 -0.94
N SER A 100 15.88 -11.77 -0.33
CA SER A 100 17.14 -11.81 0.42
C SER A 100 17.34 -10.51 1.19
N TRP A 101 18.17 -10.55 2.23
CA TRP A 101 18.65 -9.36 2.94
C TRP A 101 19.57 -8.48 2.07
N ASN A 102 20.27 -9.05 1.09
CA ASN A 102 21.36 -8.35 0.38
C ASN A 102 21.27 -8.48 -1.15
N ALA A 103 20.22 -9.11 -1.69
CA ALA A 103 20.02 -9.16 -3.14
C ALA A 103 19.57 -7.79 -3.68
N LYS A 104 19.94 -7.51 -4.93
CA LYS A 104 19.58 -6.29 -5.67
C LYS A 104 18.37 -6.52 -6.59
N GLY A 105 17.55 -7.50 -6.27
CA GLY A 105 16.40 -7.89 -7.05
C GLY A 105 15.27 -8.40 -6.17
N ILE A 106 14.12 -8.60 -6.80
CA ILE A 106 12.87 -8.98 -6.14
C ILE A 106 12.30 -10.24 -6.79
N GLY A 107 11.42 -10.93 -6.08
CA GLY A 107 10.71 -12.08 -6.60
C GLY A 107 9.48 -11.67 -7.38
N TYR A 108 9.09 -12.48 -8.36
CA TYR A 108 7.81 -12.35 -9.05
C TYR A 108 7.20 -13.71 -9.40
N ALA A 109 5.88 -13.81 -9.25
CA ALA A 109 5.06 -14.91 -9.74
C ALA A 109 3.62 -14.41 -9.98
N ASN A 110 2.86 -15.11 -10.80
CA ASN A 110 1.42 -14.87 -10.95
C ASN A 110 0.62 -16.15 -10.75
N SER A 111 -0.66 -16.01 -10.48
CA SER A 111 -1.58 -17.11 -10.29
C SER A 111 -2.98 -16.76 -10.81
N PRO A 112 -3.72 -17.69 -11.42
CA PRO A 112 -5.13 -17.47 -11.76
C PRO A 112 -6.06 -17.63 -10.54
N ASP A 113 -5.60 -18.22 -9.44
CA ASP A 113 -6.49 -18.67 -8.34
C ASP A 113 -5.86 -18.62 -6.94
N LEU A 114 -4.66 -18.04 -6.78
CA LEU A 114 -3.87 -17.96 -5.54
C LEU A 114 -3.35 -19.31 -5.01
N ILE A 115 -3.60 -20.41 -5.73
CA ILE A 115 -3.18 -21.77 -5.36
C ILE A 115 -2.12 -22.26 -6.34
N HIS A 116 -2.40 -22.16 -7.63
CA HIS A 116 -1.51 -22.60 -8.70
C HIS A 116 -0.67 -21.42 -9.17
N TRP A 117 0.58 -21.39 -8.72
CA TRP A 117 1.50 -20.29 -9.05
C TRP A 117 2.37 -20.63 -10.25
N SER A 118 2.64 -19.61 -11.07
CA SER A 118 3.64 -19.69 -12.13
C SER A 118 5.03 -19.99 -11.56
N LYS A 119 5.97 -20.41 -12.42
CA LYS A 119 7.38 -20.45 -12.06
C LYS A 119 7.83 -19.08 -11.51
N GLN A 120 8.46 -19.08 -10.34
CA GLN A 120 9.00 -17.87 -9.74
C GLN A 120 10.14 -17.30 -10.58
N GLN A 121 10.21 -15.97 -10.63
CA GLN A 121 11.20 -15.20 -11.36
C GLN A 121 11.96 -14.28 -10.41
N TYR A 122 13.23 -14.04 -10.72
CA TYR A 122 14.02 -12.98 -10.08
C TYR A 122 14.05 -11.79 -11.02
N ILE A 123 13.56 -10.64 -10.57
CA ILE A 123 13.61 -9.38 -11.31
C ILE A 123 14.79 -8.55 -10.78
N PRO A 124 15.84 -8.30 -11.61
CA PRO A 124 17.07 -7.64 -11.18
C PRO A 124 16.93 -6.11 -11.12
N VAL A 125 16.03 -5.61 -10.28
CA VAL A 125 15.61 -4.19 -10.29
C VAL A 125 16.71 -3.18 -9.94
N MET A 126 17.77 -3.60 -9.24
CA MET A 126 18.90 -2.76 -8.82
C MET A 126 20.27 -3.32 -9.19
N GLU A 127 20.38 -4.41 -9.96
CA GLU A 127 21.68 -5.02 -10.31
C GLU A 127 22.59 -4.08 -11.10
N HIS A 128 21.99 -3.16 -11.86
CA HIS A 128 22.71 -2.13 -12.62
C HIS A 128 23.37 -1.08 -11.71
N GLU A 129 22.94 -0.95 -10.47
CA GLU A 129 23.42 0.04 -9.51
C GLU A 129 24.50 -0.59 -8.61
N ALA A 130 25.76 -0.22 -8.85
CA ALA A 130 26.91 -0.79 -8.15
C ALA A 130 26.81 -0.59 -6.63
N GLY A 131 26.38 0.59 -6.20
CA GLY A 131 26.25 0.97 -4.79
C GLY A 131 25.01 0.43 -4.09
N ALA A 132 24.05 -0.16 -4.81
CA ALA A 132 22.84 -0.71 -4.21
C ALA A 132 23.16 -1.85 -3.25
N ARG A 133 22.57 -1.81 -2.07
CA ARG A 133 22.78 -2.82 -1.02
C ARG A 133 21.67 -3.86 -0.95
N ASN A 134 20.47 -3.50 -1.39
CA ASN A 134 19.26 -4.27 -1.18
C ASN A 134 18.11 -3.88 -2.14
N SER A 135 17.08 -4.71 -2.22
CA SER A 135 15.77 -4.36 -2.78
C SER A 135 14.68 -4.98 -1.89
N TRP A 136 14.13 -4.18 -0.99
CA TRP A 136 13.25 -4.64 0.09
C TRP A 136 11.82 -4.12 -0.03
N ALA A 137 10.90 -4.88 0.55
CA ALA A 137 9.47 -4.59 0.64
C ALA A 137 8.88 -4.10 -0.69
N PRO A 138 8.99 -4.89 -1.77
CA PRO A 138 8.42 -4.47 -3.03
C PRO A 138 6.90 -4.55 -3.00
N GLU A 139 6.27 -3.59 -3.65
CA GLU A 139 4.83 -3.56 -3.86
C GLU A 139 4.45 -3.28 -5.32
N ILE A 140 3.18 -3.52 -5.65
CA ILE A 140 2.61 -3.30 -6.98
C ILE A 140 1.36 -2.42 -6.87
N THR A 141 1.27 -1.40 -7.72
CA THR A 141 0.02 -0.65 -7.95
C THR A 141 -0.26 -0.57 -9.44
N TYR A 142 -1.49 -0.85 -9.86
CA TYR A 142 -1.90 -0.70 -11.25
C TYR A 142 -2.52 0.69 -11.49
N ASP A 143 -2.05 1.39 -12.53
CA ASP A 143 -2.68 2.61 -13.04
C ASP A 143 -3.59 2.28 -14.24
N PRO A 144 -4.92 2.31 -14.07
CA PRO A 144 -5.85 2.02 -15.17
C PRO A 144 -5.86 3.09 -16.26
N LYS A 145 -5.42 4.33 -15.97
CA LYS A 145 -5.36 5.42 -16.97
C LYS A 145 -4.19 5.20 -17.92
N GLN A 146 -3.04 4.82 -17.38
CA GLN A 146 -1.82 4.56 -18.16
C GLN A 146 -1.71 3.10 -18.64
N LYS A 147 -2.52 2.20 -18.08
CA LYS A 147 -2.49 0.74 -18.32
C LYS A 147 -1.12 0.14 -18.01
N LEU A 148 -0.54 0.55 -16.89
CA LEU A 148 0.78 0.13 -16.44
C LEU A 148 0.74 -0.22 -14.96
N TYR A 149 1.55 -1.21 -14.59
CA TYR A 149 1.91 -1.51 -13.22
C TYR A 149 3.12 -0.65 -12.83
N LEU A 150 3.04 -0.04 -11.66
CA LEU A 150 4.19 0.46 -10.91
C LEU A 150 4.64 -0.66 -9.98
N ILE A 151 5.92 -1.03 -10.04
CA ILE A 151 6.55 -1.87 -9.03
C ILE A 151 7.55 -0.98 -8.30
N TYR A 152 7.48 -0.93 -6.97
CA TYR A 152 8.29 -0.01 -6.17
C TYR A 152 8.81 -0.69 -4.91
N TRP A 153 10.00 -0.28 -4.45
CA TRP A 153 10.73 -0.93 -3.37
C TRP A 153 11.70 0.04 -2.69
N ALA A 154 12.21 -0.34 -1.53
CA ALA A 154 13.22 0.42 -0.80
C ALA A 154 14.64 -0.08 -1.09
N THR A 155 15.56 0.85 -1.34
CA THR A 155 16.98 0.53 -1.52
C THR A 155 17.86 1.56 -0.82
N THR A 156 18.88 1.08 -0.12
CA THR A 156 20.05 1.90 0.25
C THR A 156 21.09 1.83 -0.85
N ILE A 157 21.61 2.98 -1.26
CA ILE A 157 22.75 3.09 -2.16
C ILE A 157 23.92 3.67 -1.35
N THR A 158 25.04 2.95 -1.30
CA THR A 158 26.24 3.37 -0.56
C THR A 158 26.71 4.74 -1.01
N GLY A 159 26.92 5.65 -0.05
CA GLY A 159 27.39 7.01 -0.29
C GLY A 159 26.29 8.03 -0.63
N LEU A 160 25.04 7.60 -0.81
CA LEU A 160 23.92 8.52 -1.01
C LEU A 160 23.19 8.83 0.30
N TYR A 161 22.70 10.07 0.36
CA TYR A 161 21.95 10.65 1.49
C TYR A 161 22.67 10.58 2.86
N PRO A 162 23.99 10.83 2.96
CA PRO A 162 24.75 10.65 4.20
C PRO A 162 24.18 11.44 5.39
N GLU A 163 23.44 12.51 5.14
CA GLU A 163 22.77 13.34 6.14
C GLU A 163 21.68 12.61 6.94
N THR A 164 21.10 11.53 6.41
CA THR A 164 20.10 10.69 7.10
C THR A 164 20.64 9.31 7.50
N GLN A 165 21.95 9.08 7.34
CA GLN A 165 22.56 7.78 7.62
C GLN A 165 22.82 7.60 9.12
N SER A 166 22.17 6.60 9.72
CA SER A 166 22.46 6.18 11.09
C SER A 166 23.78 5.41 11.19
N LYS A 167 24.41 5.43 12.37
CA LYS A 167 25.51 4.50 12.72
C LYS A 167 25.00 3.15 13.21
N GLU A 168 23.73 3.06 13.58
CA GLU A 168 23.05 1.81 13.94
C GLU A 168 22.50 1.09 12.71
N GLU A 169 21.93 -0.11 12.90
CA GLU A 169 21.21 -0.87 11.86
C GLU A 169 22.03 -1.04 10.58
N SER A 170 23.35 -1.26 10.71
CA SER A 170 24.28 -1.38 9.58
C SER A 170 24.28 -0.16 8.63
N GLY A 171 23.86 1.00 9.12
CA GLY A 171 23.77 2.25 8.36
C GLY A 171 22.94 2.17 7.09
N TYR A 172 21.88 1.34 7.09
CA TYR A 172 20.88 1.39 6.04
C TYR A 172 20.19 2.75 6.02
N ASN A 173 19.94 3.25 4.83
CA ASN A 173 19.43 4.59 4.57
C ASN A 173 18.68 4.61 3.24
N HIS A 174 17.46 4.11 3.29
CA HIS A 174 16.66 3.80 2.14
C HIS A 174 16.03 5.04 1.51
N ARG A 175 15.81 4.95 0.19
CA ARG A 175 14.81 5.71 -0.55
C ARG A 175 13.93 4.77 -1.35
N MET A 176 12.77 5.26 -1.77
CA MET A 176 11.87 4.49 -2.60
C MET A 176 12.25 4.63 -4.07
N TYR A 177 12.34 3.52 -4.77
CA TYR A 177 12.60 3.43 -6.21
C TYR A 177 11.48 2.67 -6.89
N TYR A 178 11.36 2.82 -8.21
CA TYR A 178 10.35 2.12 -8.98
C TYR A 178 10.79 1.76 -10.38
N THR A 179 10.09 0.79 -10.96
CA THR A 179 10.02 0.52 -12.39
C THR A 179 8.56 0.43 -12.82
N THR A 180 8.30 0.51 -14.12
CA THR A 180 6.98 0.30 -14.70
C THR A 180 6.99 -0.87 -15.69
N THR A 181 5.88 -1.57 -15.78
CA THR A 181 5.67 -2.65 -16.75
C THR A 181 4.20 -2.74 -17.14
N SER A 182 3.91 -3.25 -18.34
CA SER A 182 2.54 -3.61 -18.74
C SER A 182 2.28 -5.12 -18.65
N ASP A 183 3.33 -5.94 -18.53
CA ASP A 183 3.27 -7.38 -18.80
C ASP A 183 4.17 -8.25 -17.88
N PHE A 184 4.91 -7.64 -16.95
CA PHE A 184 5.90 -8.28 -16.09
C PHE A 184 7.01 -9.03 -16.85
N LYS A 185 7.26 -8.67 -18.10
CA LYS A 185 8.36 -9.19 -18.94
C LYS A 185 9.34 -8.09 -19.31
N LYS A 186 8.81 -6.91 -19.64
CA LYS A 186 9.61 -5.72 -19.95
C LYS A 186 9.42 -4.67 -18.88
N PHE A 187 10.52 -4.14 -18.39
CA PHE A 187 10.57 -3.16 -17.32
C PHE A 187 11.23 -1.88 -17.81
N SER A 188 10.69 -0.73 -17.43
CA SER A 188 11.38 0.54 -17.66
C SER A 188 12.67 0.60 -16.81
N PRO A 189 13.63 1.48 -17.15
CA PRO A 189 14.73 1.77 -16.25
C PRO A 189 14.23 2.21 -14.87
N THR A 190 14.95 1.80 -13.82
CA THR A 190 14.64 2.19 -12.45
C THR A 190 14.76 3.69 -12.27
N LYS A 191 13.85 4.27 -11.47
CA LYS A 191 13.83 5.69 -11.13
C LYS A 191 13.59 5.87 -9.63
N LEU A 192 14.08 6.98 -9.08
CA LEU A 192 13.70 7.43 -7.74
C LEU A 192 12.21 7.75 -7.72
N LEU A 193 11.48 7.14 -6.78
CA LEU A 193 10.06 7.40 -6.53
C LEU A 193 9.87 8.50 -5.48
N TYR A 194 10.59 8.37 -4.36
CA TYR A 194 10.36 9.23 -3.20
C TYR A 194 11.61 9.41 -2.35
N GLU A 195 11.90 10.69 -2.08
CA GLU A 195 12.94 11.19 -1.18
C GLU A 195 12.27 12.29 -0.34
N PRO A 196 12.07 12.04 0.97
CA PRO A 196 11.43 13.02 1.85
C PRO A 196 12.38 13.71 2.85
N GLY A 197 13.69 13.59 2.66
CA GLY A 197 14.69 14.08 3.61
C GLY A 197 14.88 13.21 4.86
N PHE A 198 14.41 11.96 4.85
CA PHE A 198 14.62 10.96 5.91
C PHE A 198 14.71 9.54 5.33
N ASN A 199 15.19 8.59 6.14
CA ASN A 199 15.26 7.18 5.78
C ASN A 199 13.85 6.60 5.62
N VAL A 200 13.44 6.25 4.40
CA VAL A 200 12.06 5.81 4.10
C VAL A 200 12.03 4.39 3.54
N ILE A 201 11.13 3.57 4.07
CA ILE A 201 10.90 2.19 3.66
C ILE A 201 9.41 1.84 3.73
N ASP A 202 9.04 0.64 3.27
CA ASP A 202 7.70 0.06 3.36
C ASP A 202 6.61 1.02 2.89
N ALA A 203 6.62 1.33 1.58
CA ALA A 203 5.56 2.14 1.00
C ALA A 203 4.41 1.25 0.52
N THR A 204 3.18 1.78 0.64
CA THR A 204 1.97 1.27 -0.02
C THR A 204 1.26 2.40 -0.72
N ILE A 205 1.00 2.25 -2.02
CA ILE A 205 0.29 3.25 -2.82
C ILE A 205 -1.11 2.75 -3.18
N VAL A 206 -2.12 3.53 -2.78
CA VAL A 206 -3.52 3.26 -3.10
C VAL A 206 -4.16 4.45 -3.83
N PRO A 207 -5.02 4.19 -4.84
CA PRO A 207 -5.78 5.25 -5.48
C PRO A 207 -6.82 5.83 -4.50
N ASN A 208 -6.98 7.15 -4.53
CA ASN A 208 -8.00 7.88 -3.78
C ASN A 208 -8.58 9.01 -4.64
N HIS A 209 -9.79 8.81 -5.16
CA HIS A 209 -10.44 9.75 -6.08
C HIS A 209 -9.53 10.14 -7.28
N ASN A 210 -9.06 11.39 -7.34
CA ASN A 210 -8.24 11.93 -8.41
C ASN A 210 -6.74 12.00 -8.06
N GLU A 211 -6.31 11.26 -7.03
CA GLU A 211 -4.94 11.22 -6.55
C GLU A 211 -4.57 9.83 -6.03
N TYR A 212 -3.31 9.71 -5.59
CA TYR A 212 -2.73 8.53 -4.98
C TYR A 212 -2.25 8.90 -3.58
N LEU A 213 -2.52 8.02 -2.63
CA LEU A 213 -1.98 8.08 -1.27
C LEU A 213 -0.82 7.11 -1.18
N MET A 214 0.33 7.57 -0.72
CA MET A 214 1.44 6.72 -0.30
C MET A 214 1.45 6.69 1.22
N PHE A 215 1.11 5.54 1.80
CA PHE A 215 1.46 5.22 3.18
C PHE A 215 2.91 4.77 3.19
N LEU A 216 3.69 5.21 4.17
CA LEU A 216 5.13 4.93 4.23
C LEU A 216 5.64 4.90 5.67
N LYS A 217 6.72 4.17 5.91
CA LYS A 217 7.43 4.17 7.19
C LYS A 217 8.55 5.21 7.18
N ASP A 218 8.56 6.06 8.20
CA ASP A 218 9.75 6.81 8.60
C ASP A 218 10.66 5.89 9.42
N GLU A 219 11.72 5.41 8.79
CA GLU A 219 12.67 4.43 9.35
C GLU A 219 13.78 5.07 10.19
N THR A 220 13.72 6.39 10.39
CA THR A 220 14.71 7.13 11.16
C THR A 220 14.91 6.53 12.54
N ARG A 221 16.16 6.16 12.81
CA ARG A 221 16.56 5.46 14.04
C ARG A 221 16.83 6.41 15.20
N GLU A 222 17.37 7.60 14.93
CA GLU A 222 17.84 8.57 15.92
C GLU A 222 17.49 10.03 15.53
N PRO A 223 16.69 10.75 16.33
CA PRO A 223 15.78 10.20 17.35
C PRO A 223 14.76 9.25 16.69
N PRO A 224 14.30 8.19 17.39
CA PRO A 224 13.45 7.18 16.79
C PRO A 224 12.14 7.77 16.30
N GLN A 225 11.88 7.60 15.00
CA GLN A 225 10.59 7.89 14.39
C GLN A 225 9.77 6.60 14.29
N LYS A 226 10.23 5.63 13.49
CA LYS A 226 9.66 4.27 13.33
C LYS A 226 8.12 4.27 13.26
N ASN A 227 7.57 5.26 12.57
CA ASN A 227 6.13 5.54 12.49
C ASN A 227 5.66 5.61 11.04
N LEU A 228 4.36 5.46 10.85
CA LEU A 228 3.75 5.55 9.52
C LEU A 228 3.30 6.98 9.24
N ARG A 229 3.45 7.40 7.98
CA ARG A 229 3.06 8.73 7.48
C ARG A 229 2.38 8.60 6.11
N ILE A 230 1.83 9.71 5.64
CA ILE A 230 1.13 9.78 4.35
C ILE A 230 1.73 10.86 3.48
N ALA A 231 1.98 10.53 2.22
CA ALA A 231 2.26 11.49 1.15
C ALA A 231 1.23 11.34 0.04
N THR A 232 1.01 12.38 -0.77
CA THR A 232 0.00 12.36 -1.84
C THR A 232 0.55 12.78 -3.19
N SER A 233 -0.01 12.26 -4.28
CA SER A 233 0.33 12.71 -5.64
C SER A 233 -0.84 12.62 -6.59
N LYS A 234 -0.88 13.47 -7.62
CA LYS A 234 -1.84 13.36 -8.73
C LYS A 234 -1.49 12.27 -9.75
N LYS A 235 -0.27 11.73 -9.69
CA LYS A 235 0.22 10.67 -10.59
C LYS A 235 0.83 9.55 -9.77
N LEU A 236 0.66 8.30 -10.23
CA LEU A 236 1.23 7.13 -9.56
C LEU A 236 2.77 7.21 -9.45
N THR A 237 3.42 7.83 -10.43
CA THR A 237 4.89 8.00 -10.46
C THR A 237 5.37 9.29 -9.78
N GLY A 238 4.51 9.99 -9.04
CA GLY A 238 4.85 11.26 -8.40
C GLY A 238 4.88 12.48 -9.34
N PRO A 239 5.41 13.62 -8.86
CA PRO A 239 6.03 13.79 -7.54
C PRO A 239 5.02 13.66 -6.40
N TYR A 240 5.45 13.08 -5.27
CA TYR A 240 4.65 13.03 -4.04
C TYR A 240 4.92 14.27 -3.19
N SER A 241 3.92 14.68 -2.40
CA SER A 241 4.04 15.75 -1.41
C SER A 241 5.07 15.41 -0.34
N ALA A 242 5.46 16.38 0.49
CA ALA A 242 6.11 16.08 1.76
C ALA A 242 5.23 15.12 2.59
N ALA A 243 5.88 14.29 3.41
CA ALA A 243 5.17 13.38 4.32
C ALA A 243 4.45 14.19 5.41
N GLY A 244 3.18 13.84 5.65
CA GLY A 244 2.39 14.38 6.74
C GLY A 244 2.89 13.93 8.13
N PRO A 245 2.18 14.34 9.20
CA PRO A 245 2.51 13.90 10.55
C PRO A 245 2.35 12.37 10.71
N PRO A 246 2.95 11.77 11.76
CA PRO A 246 2.72 10.37 12.12
C PRO A 246 1.23 10.05 12.27
N ILE A 247 0.80 8.91 11.73
CA ILE A 247 -0.57 8.38 11.87
C ILE A 247 -0.68 7.28 12.94
N THR A 248 0.46 6.79 13.43
CA THR A 248 0.57 5.75 14.47
C THR A 248 0.96 6.34 15.83
N GLY A 249 0.72 5.57 16.89
CA GLY A 249 1.06 5.92 18.27
C GLY A 249 2.55 5.79 18.61
N LYS A 250 2.87 5.80 19.92
CA LYS A 250 4.23 5.69 20.46
C LYS A 250 4.73 4.24 20.52
N TYR A 251 4.78 3.59 19.37
CA TYR A 251 5.30 2.24 19.16
C TYR A 251 5.94 2.17 17.78
N TRP A 252 6.74 1.14 17.53
CA TRP A 252 7.39 0.96 16.23
C TRP A 252 6.44 0.21 15.29
N ALA A 253 6.14 0.83 14.15
CA ALA A 253 5.25 0.29 13.13
C ALA A 253 6.00 0.16 11.79
N GLU A 254 5.76 -0.93 11.07
CA GLU A 254 6.34 -1.19 9.75
C GLU A 254 5.35 -1.88 8.82
N GLY A 255 5.66 -1.91 7.52
CA GLY A 255 4.83 -2.61 6.55
C GLY A 255 3.37 -2.19 6.53
N PRO A 256 3.04 -0.90 6.29
CA PRO A 256 1.66 -0.49 6.14
C PRO A 256 1.01 -1.30 5.02
N THR A 257 -0.29 -1.52 5.12
CA THR A 257 -1.13 -1.88 3.98
C THR A 257 -2.51 -1.30 4.23
N ALA A 258 -3.10 -0.67 3.22
CA ALA A 258 -4.29 0.15 3.38
C ALA A 258 -5.44 -0.29 2.49
N LEU A 259 -6.66 -0.24 3.03
CA LEU A 259 -7.89 -0.36 2.26
C LEU A 259 -8.97 0.57 2.81
N LYS A 260 -9.97 0.86 1.98
CA LYS A 260 -11.18 1.58 2.41
C LYS A 260 -12.32 0.58 2.62
N LEU A 261 -12.87 0.56 3.83
CA LEU A 261 -13.99 -0.28 4.25
C LEU A 261 -15.13 0.62 4.70
N GLY A 262 -16.24 0.63 3.96
CA GLY A 262 -17.29 1.62 4.15
C GLY A 262 -16.73 3.05 3.95
N ASN A 263 -16.92 3.89 4.96
CA ASN A 263 -16.41 5.27 4.96
C ASN A 263 -14.99 5.41 5.51
N ASN A 264 -14.45 4.37 6.13
CA ASN A 264 -13.18 4.47 6.84
C ASN A 264 -12.04 3.85 6.05
N TRP A 265 -10.89 4.50 6.11
CA TRP A 265 -9.62 3.88 5.84
C TRP A 265 -9.23 2.99 7.02
N ILE A 266 -8.69 1.83 6.73
CA ILE A 266 -8.01 0.97 7.69
C ILE A 266 -6.61 0.74 7.14
N VAL A 267 -5.60 1.01 7.98
CA VAL A 267 -4.19 0.75 7.68
C VAL A 267 -3.71 -0.27 8.68
N TYR A 268 -3.40 -1.48 8.21
CA TYR A 268 -2.76 -2.53 9.01
C TYR A 268 -1.25 -2.40 8.92
N PHE A 269 -0.52 -2.85 9.94
CA PHE A 269 0.94 -2.78 9.99
C PHE A 269 1.50 -3.74 11.04
N ASP A 270 2.78 -4.09 10.92
CA ASP A 270 3.49 -4.94 11.86
C ASP A 270 4.05 -4.09 13.03
N LYS A 271 3.60 -4.37 14.26
CA LYS A 271 4.22 -3.85 15.49
C LYS A 271 5.36 -4.81 15.88
N TYR A 272 6.40 -4.84 15.06
CA TYR A 272 7.42 -5.90 15.07
C TYR A 272 8.18 -6.06 16.39
N THR A 273 8.32 -4.98 17.19
CA THR A 273 8.91 -5.05 18.54
C THR A 273 7.96 -5.66 19.58
N GLU A 274 6.66 -5.70 19.30
CA GLU A 274 5.61 -6.26 20.13
C GLU A 274 5.14 -7.66 19.63
N GLY A 275 5.63 -8.10 18.47
CA GLY A 275 5.32 -9.42 17.91
C GLY A 275 3.86 -9.61 17.50
N LYS A 276 3.16 -8.53 17.15
CA LYS A 276 1.74 -8.56 16.74
C LYS A 276 1.44 -7.55 15.63
N MET A 277 0.34 -7.77 14.91
CA MET A 277 -0.21 -6.79 13.99
C MET A 277 -0.91 -5.65 14.73
N GLY A 278 -0.88 -4.46 14.14
CA GLY A 278 -1.63 -3.28 14.56
C GLY A 278 -2.48 -2.72 13.43
N ALA A 279 -3.41 -1.82 13.78
CA ALA A 279 -4.18 -1.09 12.79
C ALA A 279 -4.58 0.30 13.30
N VAL A 280 -4.65 1.26 12.38
CA VAL A 280 -5.26 2.57 12.61
C VAL A 280 -6.39 2.78 11.61
N THR A 281 -7.41 3.54 12.01
CA THR A 281 -8.53 3.88 11.14
C THR A 281 -8.78 5.38 11.07
N SER A 282 -9.28 5.84 9.93
CA SER A 282 -9.61 7.25 9.71
C SER A 282 -10.78 7.42 8.73
N PRO A 283 -11.78 8.26 9.04
CA PRO A 283 -12.85 8.60 8.11
C PRO A 283 -12.43 9.62 7.04
N ASP A 284 -11.38 10.40 7.30
CA ASP A 284 -11.07 11.62 6.55
C ASP A 284 -9.58 11.78 6.17
N LEU A 285 -8.76 10.77 6.47
CA LEU A 285 -7.30 10.73 6.30
C LEU A 285 -6.52 11.75 7.16
N LYS A 286 -7.19 12.41 8.11
CA LYS A 286 -6.60 13.43 8.98
C LYS A 286 -6.64 13.02 10.44
N THR A 287 -7.79 12.54 10.90
CA THR A 287 -7.97 12.06 12.27
C THR A 287 -7.82 10.54 12.28
N TRP A 288 -6.83 10.06 13.03
CA TRP A 288 -6.49 8.64 13.13
C TRP A 288 -6.80 8.10 14.51
N THR A 289 -7.43 6.93 14.56
CA THR A 289 -7.72 6.18 15.79
C THR A 289 -6.98 4.85 15.75
N ASP A 290 -6.18 4.57 16.78
CA ASP A 290 -5.60 3.24 16.97
C ASP A 290 -6.72 2.25 17.32
N ILE A 291 -6.81 1.18 16.54
CA ILE A 291 -7.76 0.09 16.71
C ILE A 291 -7.05 -1.26 16.86
N SER A 292 -5.77 -1.26 17.23
CA SER A 292 -4.98 -2.48 17.48
C SER A 292 -5.66 -3.45 18.43
N ASP A 293 -6.30 -2.95 19.49
CA ASP A 293 -6.98 -3.81 20.47
C ASP A 293 -8.32 -4.36 19.96
N LYS A 294 -8.76 -3.95 18.77
CA LYS A 294 -10.00 -4.43 18.12
C LYS A 294 -9.75 -5.39 16.98
N ILE A 295 -8.49 -5.58 16.58
CA ILE A 295 -8.13 -6.54 15.53
C ILE A 295 -7.56 -7.80 16.15
N THR A 296 -7.80 -8.94 15.50
CA THR A 296 -7.18 -10.22 15.85
C THR A 296 -6.55 -10.81 14.60
N PHE A 297 -5.25 -11.09 14.66
CA PHE A 297 -4.50 -11.79 13.61
C PHE A 297 -3.97 -13.13 14.12
N PRO A 298 -3.77 -14.11 13.23
CA PRO A 298 -3.02 -15.31 13.55
C PRO A 298 -1.64 -15.02 14.12
N ALA A 299 -1.15 -15.90 15.00
CA ALA A 299 0.17 -15.73 15.61
C ALA A 299 1.29 -15.79 14.56
N GLY A 300 2.28 -14.91 14.68
CA GLY A 300 3.46 -14.88 13.83
C GLY A 300 3.27 -14.26 12.44
N VAL A 301 2.09 -13.68 12.16
CA VAL A 301 1.88 -12.83 10.97
C VAL A 301 2.85 -11.64 11.03
N ARG A 302 3.52 -11.39 9.90
CA ARG A 302 4.43 -10.27 9.66
C ARG A 302 3.90 -9.40 8.51
N HIS A 303 4.64 -8.32 8.18
CA HIS A 303 4.43 -7.47 7.02
C HIS A 303 3.92 -8.24 5.79
N GLY A 304 2.80 -7.76 5.26
CA GLY A 304 2.08 -8.34 4.16
C GLY A 304 1.08 -7.35 3.56
N THR A 305 0.24 -7.82 2.64
CA THR A 305 -0.68 -6.95 1.90
C THR A 305 -2.11 -7.42 2.04
N VAL A 306 -3.00 -6.46 2.27
CA VAL A 306 -4.44 -6.68 2.30
C VAL A 306 -5.05 -6.42 0.92
N PHE A 307 -5.93 -7.31 0.47
CA PHE A 307 -6.64 -7.17 -0.80
C PHE A 307 -8.00 -7.86 -0.76
N LYS A 308 -8.89 -7.46 -1.68
CA LYS A 308 -10.22 -8.05 -1.82
C LYS A 308 -10.20 -9.21 -2.81
N VAL A 309 -10.95 -10.27 -2.49
CA VAL A 309 -11.29 -11.36 -3.41
C VAL A 309 -12.79 -11.60 -3.41
N THR A 310 -13.28 -12.26 -4.45
CA THR A 310 -14.66 -12.76 -4.47
C THR A 310 -14.82 -13.91 -3.50
N ARG A 311 -16.05 -14.12 -3.01
CA ARG A 311 -16.40 -15.26 -2.17
C ARG A 311 -16.07 -16.60 -2.86
N GLN A 312 -16.28 -16.70 -4.17
CA GLN A 312 -15.95 -17.89 -4.94
C GLN A 312 -14.44 -18.16 -4.98
N GLU A 313 -13.60 -17.13 -5.07
CA GLU A 313 -12.15 -17.29 -4.98
C GLU A 313 -11.74 -17.72 -3.58
N TYR A 314 -12.29 -17.09 -2.54
CA TYR A 314 -12.04 -17.43 -1.14
C TYR A 314 -12.41 -18.87 -0.78
N GLU A 315 -13.55 -19.38 -1.26
CA GLU A 315 -14.02 -20.74 -0.97
C GLU A 315 -13.08 -21.82 -1.51
N LYS A 316 -12.31 -21.53 -2.58
CA LYS A 316 -11.29 -22.45 -3.11
C LYS A 316 -10.04 -22.52 -2.25
N LEU A 317 -9.82 -21.54 -1.37
CA LEU A 317 -8.61 -21.41 -0.55
C LEU A 317 -8.73 -22.06 0.83
N GLN A 318 -9.90 -22.60 1.17
CA GLN A 318 -10.13 -23.28 2.45
C GLN A 318 -9.27 -24.54 2.57
#